data_AF-A0A2N0RT60-F1
#
_entry.id   AF-A0A2N0RT60-F1
#
_cell.length_a   1.000
_cell.length_b   1.000
_cell.length_c   1.000
_cell.angle_alpha   90.00
_cell.angle_beta   90.00
_cell.angle_gamma   90.00
#
_symmetry.space_group_name_H-M   'P 1'
#
loop_
_entity.id
_entity.type
_entity.pdbx_description
1 polymer ?
#
loop_
_entity_poly.entity_id
_entity_poly.type
_entity_poly.pdbx_seq_one_letter_code
_entity_poly.pdbx_strand_id
1 'polypeptide(L)'
;MAKLSTLIIIFAIVASAHTTALWLKRATPRTVMVESEKVFCSFLPKTYREEIRNSEDDAITFCTEANPVNAPEAKKFPNGFIKSANFAKEKEFVQITGTIDRTKYKLKKSDRGG
;
A
#
# COMPACT_ATOMS: atom_id res chain seq x y z
N MET A 1 -22.56 14.91 -47.59
CA MET A 1 -22.40 13.69 -46.76
C MET A 1 -21.08 13.63 -45.97
N ALA A 2 -20.26 14.70 -45.90
CA ALA A 2 -19.01 14.69 -45.11
C ALA A 2 -19.22 14.99 -43.61
N LYS A 3 -20.21 15.82 -43.24
CA LYS A 3 -20.39 16.33 -41.87
C LYS A 3 -20.76 15.27 -40.82
N LEU A 4 -21.49 14.22 -41.22
CA LEU A 4 -21.90 13.14 -40.30
C LEU A 4 -20.74 12.17 -40.01
N SER A 5 -19.92 11.90 -41.02
CA SER A 5 -18.72 11.05 -40.89
C SER A 5 -17.67 11.69 -39.97
N THR A 6 -17.44 12.99 -40.10
CA THR A 6 -16.51 13.72 -39.21
C THR A 6 -16.98 13.74 -37.76
N LEU A 7 -18.29 13.86 -37.50
CA LEU A 7 -18.84 13.83 -36.14
C LEU A 7 -18.66 12.45 -35.47
N ILE A 8 -18.88 11.37 -36.21
CA ILE A 8 -18.73 10.00 -35.71
C ILE A 8 -17.26 9.70 -35.37
N ILE A 9 -16.32 10.17 -36.19
CA ILE A 9 -14.89 10.01 -35.95
C ILE A 9 -14.45 10.75 -34.69
N ILE A 10 -14.93 11.99 -34.47
CA ILE A 10 -14.61 12.77 -33.26
C ILE A 10 -15.17 12.08 -32.00
N PHE A 11 -16.39 11.57 -32.05
CA PHE A 11 -17.00 10.87 -30.91
C PHE A 11 -16.25 9.57 -30.55
N ALA A 12 -15.76 8.83 -31.55
CA ALA A 12 -14.95 7.63 -31.35
C ALA A 12 -13.58 7.94 -30.70
N ILE A 13 -12.93 9.05 -31.07
CA ILE A 13 -11.66 9.48 -30.47
C ILE A 13 -11.85 9.91 -29.02
N VAL A 14 -12.92 10.66 -28.72
CA VAL A 14 -13.24 11.08 -27.35
C VAL A 14 -13.59 9.87 -26.47
N ALA A 15 -14.38 8.90 -26.98
CA ALA A 15 -14.68 7.66 -26.25
C ALA A 15 -13.43 6.81 -25.96
N SER A 16 -12.49 6.73 -26.90
CA SER A 16 -11.20 6.03 -26.73
C SER A 16 -10.27 6.72 -25.71
N ALA A 17 -10.28 8.06 -25.66
CA ALA A 17 -9.48 8.81 -24.70
C ALA A 17 -9.97 8.66 -23.24
N HIS A 18 -11.24 8.33 -23.02
CA HIS A 18 -11.79 8.15 -21.67
C HIS A 18 -11.57 6.73 -21.11
N THR A 19 -11.47 5.70 -21.96
CA THR A 19 -11.26 4.33 -21.50
C THR A 19 -9.80 4.06 -21.08
N THR A 20 -8.84 4.78 -21.66
CA THR A 20 -7.42 4.66 -21.27
C THR A 20 -7.10 5.31 -19.92
N ALA A 21 -7.79 6.40 -19.55
CA ALA A 21 -7.60 7.08 -18.26
C ALA A 21 -8.07 6.24 -17.06
N LEU A 22 -9.00 5.29 -17.26
CA LEU A 22 -9.57 4.46 -16.19
C LEU A 22 -8.76 3.19 -15.87
N TRP A 23 -7.74 2.86 -16.67
CA TRP A 23 -6.92 1.66 -16.51
C TRP A 23 -5.46 1.95 -16.13
N LEU A 24 -5.17 3.14 -15.61
CA LEU A 24 -4.07 3.32 -14.66
C LEU A 24 -4.66 3.46 -13.25
N LYS A 25 -5.36 2.43 -12.77
CA LYS A 25 -5.38 2.21 -11.33
C LYS A 25 -3.96 1.84 -10.93
N ARG A 26 -3.17 2.87 -10.59
CA ARG A 26 -1.85 2.75 -9.99
C ARG A 26 -1.94 1.63 -8.95
N ALA A 27 -1.16 0.57 -9.15
CA ALA A 27 -1.16 -0.57 -8.24
C ALA A 27 -1.00 -0.02 -6.82
N THR A 28 -1.92 -0.36 -5.92
CA THR A 28 -1.78 0.00 -4.51
C THR A 28 -0.38 -0.42 -4.06
N PRO A 29 0.38 0.42 -3.35
CA PRO A 29 1.74 0.09 -2.96
C PRO A 29 1.74 -1.25 -2.21
N ARG A 30 2.41 -2.24 -2.82
CA ARG A 30 2.61 -3.60 -2.26
C ARG A 30 4.06 -3.90 -1.95
N THR A 31 4.94 -2.92 -2.09
CA THR A 31 6.35 -3.08 -1.77
C THR A 31 6.52 -2.83 -0.29
N VAL A 32 7.08 -3.79 0.44
CA VAL A 32 7.64 -3.58 1.78
C VAL A 32 9.16 -3.52 1.65
N MET A 33 9.79 -2.78 2.54
CA MET A 33 11.25 -2.70 2.63
C MET A 33 11.69 -2.75 4.08
N VAL A 34 12.91 -3.20 4.30
CA VAL A 34 13.56 -3.19 5.60
C VAL A 34 14.99 -2.67 5.38
N GLU A 35 15.23 -1.42 5.76
CA GLU A 35 16.54 -0.78 5.58
C GLU A 35 17.29 -0.64 6.89
N SER A 36 16.56 -0.31 7.96
CA SER A 36 17.08 -0.16 9.31
C SER A 36 15.97 -0.27 10.35
N GLU A 37 16.32 -0.17 11.62
CA GLU A 37 15.35 -0.07 12.72
C GLU A 37 14.44 1.17 12.60
N LYS A 38 14.94 2.24 11.99
CA LYS A 38 14.22 3.51 11.84
C LYS A 38 13.44 3.60 10.53
N VAL A 39 13.81 2.80 9.54
CA VAL A 39 13.27 2.86 8.16
C VAL A 39 12.92 1.44 7.71
N PHE A 40 11.67 1.08 7.93
CA PHE A 40 11.11 -0.20 7.49
C PHE A 40 9.61 -0.09 7.28
N CYS A 41 9.06 -1.09 6.60
CA CYS A 41 7.65 -1.19 6.27
C CYS A 41 7.06 -2.56 6.63
N SER A 42 5.75 -2.59 6.78
CA SER A 42 4.95 -3.80 6.92
C SER A 42 3.55 -3.54 6.37
N PHE A 43 2.79 -4.60 6.16
CA PHE A 43 1.40 -4.48 5.73
C PHE A 43 0.48 -4.21 6.90
N LEU A 44 -0.50 -3.34 6.68
CA LEU A 44 -1.69 -3.25 7.53
C LEU A 44 -2.94 -3.50 6.70
N PRO A 45 -4.05 -3.89 7.35
CA PRO A 45 -5.32 -4.03 6.67
C PRO A 45 -5.68 -2.75 5.91
N LYS A 46 -6.23 -2.92 4.72
CA LYS A 46 -6.62 -1.81 3.86
C LYS A 46 -7.61 -0.89 4.56
N THR A 47 -8.53 -1.47 5.33
CA THR A 47 -9.51 -0.73 6.11
C THR A 47 -9.10 -0.66 7.57
N TYR A 48 -9.26 0.51 8.16
CA TYR A 48 -9.06 0.71 9.59
C TYR A 48 -9.99 -0.21 10.40
N ARG A 49 -9.46 -0.89 11.44
CA ARG A 49 -10.17 -1.89 12.29
C ARG A 49 -10.45 -3.25 11.64
N GLU A 50 -10.05 -3.45 10.40
CA GLU A 50 -10.18 -4.74 9.73
C GLU A 50 -9.18 -5.76 10.29
N GLU A 51 -9.48 -7.05 10.16
CA GLU A 51 -8.52 -8.12 10.46
C GLU A 51 -7.60 -8.32 9.25
N ILE A 52 -6.29 -8.51 9.48
CA ILE A 52 -5.35 -8.63 8.36
C ILE A 52 -5.67 -9.84 7.46
N ARG A 53 -6.14 -10.94 8.03
CA ARG A 53 -6.59 -12.14 7.29
C ARG A 53 -7.63 -11.84 6.21
N ASN A 54 -8.49 -10.85 6.43
CA ASN A 54 -9.52 -10.47 5.45
C ASN A 54 -8.98 -9.54 4.36
N SER A 55 -7.81 -8.94 4.58
CA SER A 55 -7.16 -8.02 3.67
C SER A 55 -5.85 -8.57 3.08
N GLU A 56 -5.47 -9.84 3.27
CA GLU A 56 -4.17 -10.34 2.78
C GLU A 56 -3.98 -10.09 1.27
N ASP A 57 -5.07 -10.24 0.50
CA ASP A 57 -5.08 -10.02 -0.94
C ASP A 57 -5.00 -8.55 -1.35
N ASP A 58 -5.24 -7.59 -0.47
CA ASP A 58 -5.24 -6.16 -0.81
C ASP A 58 -4.73 -5.22 0.30
N ALA A 59 -3.95 -5.78 1.23
CA ALA A 59 -3.30 -5.06 2.29
C ALA A 59 -2.39 -3.97 1.72
N ILE A 60 -2.23 -2.90 2.49
CA ILE A 60 -1.52 -1.72 2.04
C ILE A 60 -0.22 -1.55 2.83
N THR A 61 0.83 -1.10 2.15
CA THR A 61 2.11 -0.84 2.79
C THR A 61 2.00 0.35 3.75
N PHE A 62 2.44 0.14 4.98
CA PHE A 62 2.77 1.19 5.94
C PHE A 62 4.27 1.13 6.28
N CYS A 63 4.90 2.29 6.43
CA CYS A 63 6.30 2.44 6.79
C CYS A 63 6.46 3.38 7.98
N THR A 64 7.64 3.37 8.62
CA THR A 64 7.97 4.32 9.71
C THR A 64 7.94 5.78 9.26
N GLU A 65 8.11 6.03 7.96
CA GLU A 65 7.94 7.32 7.29
C GLU A 65 6.94 7.24 6.12
N ALA A 66 6.39 8.36 5.69
CA ALA A 66 5.48 8.38 4.53
C ALA A 66 6.30 8.45 3.23
N ASN A 67 5.87 7.71 2.21
CA ASN A 67 6.44 7.76 0.86
C ASN A 67 7.98 7.69 0.79
N PRO A 68 8.62 6.69 1.43
CA PRO A 68 10.06 6.46 1.31
C PRO A 68 10.46 6.15 -0.14
N VAL A 69 11.72 6.42 -0.48
CA VAL A 69 12.26 6.25 -1.84
C VAL A 69 12.04 4.83 -2.37
N ASN A 70 12.28 3.82 -1.53
CA ASN A 70 12.20 2.40 -1.91
C ASN A 70 10.83 1.75 -1.65
N ALA A 71 9.86 2.50 -1.12
CA ALA A 71 8.45 2.09 -1.05
C ALA A 71 7.53 3.30 -1.31
N PRO A 72 7.48 3.80 -2.56
CA PRO A 72 6.66 4.95 -2.90
C PRO A 72 5.19 4.67 -2.61
N GLU A 73 4.44 5.73 -2.28
CA GLU A 73 3.03 5.73 -1.90
C GLU A 73 2.69 5.01 -0.58
N ALA A 74 3.67 4.40 0.09
CA ALA A 74 3.45 3.79 1.38
C ALA A 74 2.98 4.83 2.41
N LYS A 75 2.02 4.42 3.24
CA LYS A 75 1.49 5.25 4.31
C LYS A 75 2.44 5.27 5.50
N LYS A 76 2.40 6.30 6.33
CA LYS A 76 3.12 6.29 7.60
C LYS A 76 2.35 5.50 8.65
N PHE A 77 3.02 4.64 9.41
CA PHE A 77 2.43 3.99 10.58
C PHE A 77 1.77 5.02 11.50
N PRO A 78 0.61 4.69 12.12
CA PRO A 78 0.02 5.56 13.14
C PRO A 78 1.03 5.85 14.25
N ASN A 79 1.01 7.07 14.79
CA ASN A 79 1.91 7.45 15.87
C ASN A 79 1.79 6.49 17.07
N GLY A 80 2.94 5.96 17.51
CA GLY A 80 3.03 4.99 18.60
C GLY A 80 2.59 3.56 18.25
N PHE A 81 2.31 3.27 16.97
CA PHE A 81 1.97 1.90 16.54
C PHE A 81 3.16 0.95 16.67
N ILE A 82 4.36 1.38 16.27
CA ILE A 82 5.59 0.62 16.52
C ILE A 82 6.08 0.96 17.93
N LYS A 83 6.18 -0.05 18.81
CA LYS A 83 6.66 0.11 20.19
C LYS A 83 8.13 -0.23 20.34
N SER A 84 8.58 -1.25 19.63
CA SER A 84 9.99 -1.64 19.54
C SER A 84 10.28 -2.19 18.16
N ALA A 85 11.51 -2.04 17.73
CA ALA A 85 12.03 -2.59 16.50
C ALA A 85 13.48 -3.04 16.77
N ASN A 86 13.89 -4.17 16.23
CA ASN A 86 15.26 -4.67 16.31
C ASN A 86 15.65 -5.14 14.93
N PHE A 87 16.61 -4.45 14.33
CA PHE A 87 17.09 -4.73 12.98
C PHE A 87 18.28 -5.67 13.02
N ALA A 88 18.23 -6.73 12.23
CA ALA A 88 19.33 -7.66 12.02
C ALA A 88 19.57 -7.83 10.51
N LYS A 89 20.83 -7.78 10.10
CA LYS A 89 21.24 -8.01 8.73
C LYS A 89 22.39 -8.98 8.72
N GLU A 90 22.12 -10.15 8.16
CA GLU A 90 23.09 -11.21 7.93
C GLU A 90 23.37 -11.36 6.44
N LYS A 91 24.26 -12.29 6.09
CA LYS A 91 24.62 -12.56 4.69
C LYS A 91 23.41 -13.00 3.85
N GLU A 92 22.47 -13.74 4.44
CA GLU A 92 21.37 -14.38 3.73
C GLU A 92 20.01 -13.73 3.98
N PHE A 93 19.89 -12.90 5.01
CA PHE A 93 18.61 -12.30 5.37
C PHE A 93 18.75 -10.89 5.93
N VAL A 94 17.66 -10.13 5.79
CA VAL A 94 17.42 -8.88 6.50
C VAL A 94 16.13 -9.08 7.29
N GLN A 95 16.16 -8.78 8.58
CA GLN A 95 15.04 -8.99 9.46
C GLN A 95 14.80 -7.77 10.34
N ILE A 96 13.52 -7.48 10.56
CA ILE A 96 13.06 -6.59 11.60
C ILE A 96 12.15 -7.39 12.53
N THR A 97 12.41 -7.34 13.84
CA THR A 97 11.52 -7.92 14.86
C THR A 97 11.09 -6.83 15.83
N GLY A 98 9.99 -7.01 16.54
CA GLY A 98 9.52 -5.96 17.42
C GLY A 98 8.16 -6.20 18.02
N THR A 99 7.62 -5.16 18.63
CA THR A 99 6.28 -5.16 19.20
C THR A 99 5.49 -3.97 18.70
N ILE A 100 4.18 -4.16 18.59
CA ILE A 100 3.24 -3.13 18.14
C ILE A 100 2.21 -2.81 19.21
N ASP A 101 1.68 -1.60 19.18
CA ASP A 101 0.44 -1.22 19.85
C ASP A 101 -0.73 -1.36 18.86
N ARG A 102 -1.39 -2.52 18.93
CA ARG A 102 -2.54 -2.86 18.07
C ARG A 102 -3.66 -1.81 18.13
N THR A 103 -3.79 -1.08 19.26
CA THR A 103 -4.88 -0.12 19.47
C THR A 103 -4.76 1.10 18.56
N LYS A 104 -3.55 1.44 18.10
CA LYS A 104 -3.32 2.59 17.22
C LYS A 104 -3.90 2.42 15.83
N TYR A 105 -4.05 1.17 15.38
CA TYR A 105 -4.80 0.83 14.16
C TYR A 105 -6.12 0.09 14.45
N LYS A 106 -6.51 0.02 15.74
CA LYS A 106 -7.69 -0.71 16.25
C LYS A 106 -7.81 -2.14 15.73
N LEU A 107 -6.68 -2.83 15.57
CA LEU A 107 -6.65 -4.25 15.25
C LEU A 107 -7.30 -5.04 16.39
N LYS A 108 -8.08 -6.06 16.05
CA LYS A 108 -8.74 -6.89 17.07
C LYS A 108 -7.72 -7.66 17.89
N LYS A 109 -8.05 -7.95 19.15
CA LYS A 109 -7.22 -8.83 19.99
C LYS A 109 -7.15 -10.25 19.43
N SER A 110 -8.25 -10.70 18.84
CA SER A 110 -8.43 -12.01 18.20
C SER A 110 -7.89 -12.08 16.78
N ASP A 111 -7.36 -10.99 16.22
CA ASP A 111 -6.70 -11.04 14.92
C ASP A 111 -5.46 -11.92 15.03
N ARG A 112 -5.43 -12.98 14.22
CA ARG A 112 -4.38 -14.01 14.27
C ARG A 112 -3.20 -13.70 13.35
N GLY A 113 -3.26 -12.58 12.63
CA GLY A 113 -2.26 -12.28 11.62
C GLY A 113 -2.61 -12.88 10.26
N GLY A 114 -1.63 -12.75 9.36
CA GLY A 114 -1.59 -13.26 7.99
C GLY A 114 -0.12 -13.35 7.58
#